data_AF-A0A7C3DCB9-F1
#
_entry.id   AF-A0A7C3DCB9-F1
#
_cell.length_a   1.000
_cell.length_b   1.000
_cell.length_c   1.000
_cell.angle_alpha   90.00
_cell.angle_beta   90.00
_cell.angle_gamma   90.00
#
_symmetry.space_group_name_H-M   'P 1'
#
loop_
_entity.id
_entity.type
_entity.pdbx_description
1 polymer ?
#
loop_
_entity_poly.entity_id
_entity_poly.type
_entity_poly.pdbx_seq_one_letter_code
_entity_poly.pdbx_strand_id
1 'polypeptide(L)' 'MAWTGKILRVNLSDGVITSEALNREWADQYLGQRGLGSK' A
#
# COMPACT_ATOMS: atom_id res chain seq x y z
N MET A 1 -14.04 8.10 -3.66
CA MET A 1 -13.27 7.07 -2.94
C MET A 1 -12.00 7.72 -2.38
N ALA A 2 -11.93 7.99 -1.08
CA ALA A 2 -10.81 8.72 -0.47
C ALA A 2 -9.69 7.75 -0.08
N TRP A 3 -8.79 7.46 -1.01
CA TRP A 3 -7.55 6.72 -0.72
C TRP A 3 -6.49 7.71 -0.26
N THR A 4 -5.83 7.46 0.88
CA THR A 4 -4.74 8.32 1.40
C THR A 4 -3.53 8.37 0.45
N GLY A 5 -3.42 7.43 -0.50
CA GLY A 5 -2.40 7.45 -1.53
C GLY A 5 -0.99 7.09 -1.04
N LYS A 6 -0.87 6.54 0.17
CA LYS A 6 0.40 6.25 0.84
C LYS A 6 0.35 4.89 1.53
N ILE A 7 1.41 4.10 1.40
CA ILE A 7 1.62 2.82 2.09
C ILE A 7 2.78 3.00 3.07
N LEU A 8 2.61 2.51 4.30
CA LEU A 8 3.68 2.41 5.28
C LEU A 8 4.26 1.00 5.23
N ARG A 9 5.54 0.88 4.86
CA ARG A 9 6.28 -0.37 4.94
C ARG A 9 7.08 -0.40 6.23
N VAL A 10 6.92 -1.50 6.98
CA VAL A 10 7.66 -1.74 8.21
C VAL A 10 8.48 -3.01 8.00
N ASN A 11 9.80 -2.87 8.01
CA ASN A 11 10.72 -4.00 8.03
C ASN A 11 11.10 -4.27 9.50
N LEU A 12 10.63 -5.40 10.02
CA LEU A 12 10.84 -5.79 11.42
C LEU A 12 12.23 -6.38 11.67
N SER A 13 12.94 -6.83 10.63
CA SER A 13 14.31 -7.36 10.75
C SER A 13 15.32 -6.24 10.93
N ASP A 14 15.19 -5.17 10.15
CA ASP A 14 16.11 -4.02 10.20
C ASP A 14 15.58 -2.88 11.09
N GLY A 15 14.35 -2.98 11.58
CA GLY A 15 13.68 -1.93 12.36
C GLY A 15 13.38 -0.66 11.55
N VAL A 16 13.33 -0.76 10.22
CA VAL A 16 13.17 0.39 9.32
C VAL A 16 11.70 0.61 8.96
N ILE A 17 11.29 1.87 9.02
CA ILE A 17 9.96 2.31 8.59
C ILE A 17 10.13 3.21 7.38
N THR A 18 9.52 2.85 6.26
CA THR A 18 9.51 3.66 5.05
C THR A 18 8.09 3.95 4.60
N SER A 19 7.92 5.06 3.90
CA SER A 19 6.63 5.39 3.32
C SER A 19 6.73 5.53 1.82
N GLU A 20 5.88 4.80 1.11
CA GLU A 20 5.84 4.77 -0.35
C GLU A 20 4.50 5.30 -0.85
N ALA A 21 4.49 5.82 -2.08
CA ALA A 21 3.25 6.19 -2.75
C ALA A 21 2.47 4.92 -3.09
N LEU A 22 1.17 4.94 -2.84
CA LEU A 22 0.26 3.87 -3.26
C LEU A 22 0.23 3.83 -4.79
N ASN A 23 0.51 2.66 -5.38
CA ASN A 23 0.27 2.45 -6.80
C ASN A 23 -1.23 2.60 -7.09
N ARG A 24 -1.58 3.65 -7.83
CA ARG A 24 -2.98 3.98 -8.14
C ARG A 24 -3.59 3.06 -9.19
N GLU A 25 -2.81 2.51 -10.11
CA GLU A 25 -3.31 1.51 -11.07
C GLU A 25 -3.82 0.28 -10.34
N TRP A 26 -3.14 -0.16 -9.27
CA TRP A 26 -3.58 -1.31 -8.48
C TRP A 26 -4.76 -0.99 -7.57
N ALA A 27 -4.81 0.23 -7.01
CA ALA A 27 -5.98 0.66 -6.25
C ALA A 27 -7.27 0.60 -7.09
N ASP A 28 -7.16 0.93 -8.38
CA ASP A 28 -8.26 0.86 -9.35
C ASP A 28 -8.56 -0.58 -9.80
N GLN A 29 -7.54 -1.35 -10.18
CA GLN A 29 -7.69 -2.74 -10.65
C GLN A 29 -8.22 -3.70 -9.58
N TYR A 30 -7.84 -3.49 -8.31
CA TYR A 30 -8.14 -4.44 -7.24
C TYR A 30 -9.15 -3.92 -6.23
N LEU A 31 -9.85 -2.81 -6.54
CA LEU A 31 -10.86 -2.19 -5.66
C LEU A 31 -10.34 -1.96 -4.23
N GLY A 32 -9.03 -1.73 -4.13
CA GLY A 32 -8.10 -2.19 -3.10
C GLY A 32 -8.61 -2.79 -1.78
N GLN A 33 -8.00 -2.36 -0.66
CA GLN A 33 -7.98 -3.08 0.63
C GLN A 33 -7.62 -4.57 0.46
N ARG A 34 -8.63 -5.45 0.45
CA ARG A 34 -8.45 -6.90 0.27
C ARG A 34 -7.79 -7.24 -1.06
N GLY A 35 -8.17 -6.55 -2.14
CA GLY A 35 -7.58 -6.83 -3.44
C GLY A 35 -6.14 -6.35 -3.57
N LEU A 36 -5.77 -5.25 -2.89
CA LEU A 36 -4.36 -4.80 -2.81
C LEU A 36 -3.50 -5.74 -1.95
N GLY A 37 -4.08 -6.32 -0.89
CA GLY A 37 -3.34 -7.25 -0.03
C GLY A 37 -3.09 -8.63 -0.64
N SER A 38 -3.73 -8.96 -1.76
CA SER A 38 -3.55 -10.23 -2.49
C SER A 38 -2.68 -10.10 -3.75
N LYS A 39 -2.21 -8.89 -4.08
CA LYS A 39 -1.27 -8.64 -5.17
C LYS A 39 0.16 -8.52 -4.63
#